data_AF-A0A9D2PKC0-F1
#
_entry.id   AF-A0A9D2PKC0-F1
#
_cell.length_a   1.000
_cell.length_b   1.000
_cell.length_c   1.000
_cell.angle_alpha   90.00
_cell.angle_beta   90.00
_cell.angle_gamma   90.00
#
_symmetry.space_group_name_H-M   'P 1'
#
loop_
_entity.id
_entity.type
_entity.pdbx_description
1 polymer ?
#
loop_
_entity_poly.entity_id
_entity_poly.type
_entity_poly.pdbx_seq_one_letter_code
_entity_poly.pdbx_strand_id
1 'polypeptide(L)'
;MKTCDICHEPIGMFNKFRYADGYICKACYKKASRNYTETITTKKLDELKALCSAKKEIEEDFQVTGRIGNYLLVDEPDHKICILNNRMTAGQVSDPEFYSVEEIAECRLICQPAMPLEELEEKVNRREEGSISTLKVRIDLKNGRKKEIILISKPVRIKSYAFRQSFTFAKRITDEIHRLMNDDVKME
;
A
#
# COMPACT_ATOMS: atom_id res chain seq x y z
N MET A 1 27.24 3.14 24.14
CA MET A 1 25.92 2.73 23.60
C MET A 1 25.24 3.96 23.04
N LYS A 2 24.68 3.90 21.82
CA LYS A 2 23.79 4.97 21.34
C LYS A 2 22.41 4.77 21.96
N THR A 3 21.72 5.84 22.32
CA THR A 3 20.35 5.82 22.82
C THR A 3 19.39 6.25 21.73
N CYS A 4 18.11 5.89 21.85
CA CYS A 4 17.08 6.34 20.94
C CYS A 4 16.76 7.82 21.14
N ASP A 5 16.70 8.59 20.05
CA ASP A 5 16.38 10.03 20.13
C ASP A 5 14.91 10.32 20.52
N ILE A 6 14.06 9.28 20.61
CA ILE A 6 12.62 9.37 20.95
C ILE A 6 12.35 8.79 22.34
N CYS A 7 12.63 7.51 22.57
CA CYS A 7 12.35 6.86 23.86
C CYS A 7 13.55 6.81 24.81
N HIS A 8 14.74 7.25 24.37
CA HIS A 8 15.99 7.22 25.15
C HIS A 8 16.47 5.83 25.59
N GLU A 9 15.81 4.75 25.18
CA GLU A 9 16.29 3.39 25.43
C GLU A 9 17.59 3.09 24.67
N PRO A 10 18.44 2.19 25.20
CA PRO A 10 19.65 1.78 24.51
C PRO A 10 19.39 1.09 23.18
N ILE A 11 20.09 1.54 22.13
CA ILE A 11 20.03 0.92 20.81
C ILE A 11 21.14 -0.12 20.69
N GLY A 12 20.76 -1.39 20.51
CA GLY A 12 21.66 -2.46 20.13
C GLY A 12 22.24 -2.26 18.73
N MET A 13 23.45 -2.76 18.48
CA MET A 13 24.23 -2.50 17.25
C MET A 13 23.47 -2.84 15.95
N PHE A 14 22.57 -3.82 16.00
CA PHE A 14 21.80 -4.34 14.85
C PHE A 14 20.39 -3.74 14.69
N ASN A 15 19.90 -2.94 15.64
CA ASN A 15 18.51 -2.43 15.66
C ASN A 15 18.45 -0.89 15.65
N LYS A 16 19.34 -0.25 14.88
CA LYS A 16 19.41 1.21 14.72
C LYS A 16 18.82 1.65 13.38
N PHE A 17 17.89 2.60 13.41
CA PHE A 17 17.22 3.13 12.22
C PHE A 17 17.53 4.62 12.07
N ARG A 18 18.01 5.03 10.89
CA ARG A 18 18.46 6.39 10.63
C ARG A 18 17.31 7.30 10.17
N TYR A 19 17.25 8.52 10.70
CA TYR A 19 16.46 9.62 10.16
C TYR A 19 17.36 10.78 9.70
N ALA A 20 16.80 11.94 9.39
CA ALA A 20 17.57 13.08 8.87
C ALA A 20 18.78 13.43 9.76
N ASP A 21 18.57 13.48 11.07
CA ASP A 21 19.52 14.07 12.02
C ASP A 21 20.11 13.05 13.03
N GLY A 22 19.64 11.80 13.05
CA GLY A 22 20.05 10.85 14.08
C GLY A 22 19.56 9.41 13.91
N TYR A 23 19.39 8.71 15.04
CA TYR A 23 19.00 7.31 15.07
C TYR A 23 17.90 7.02 16.10
N ILE A 24 17.01 6.09 15.76
CA ILE A 24 15.96 5.60 16.64
C ILE A 24 15.97 4.06 16.73
N CYS A 25 15.40 3.52 17.81
CA CYS A 25 15.28 2.08 18.02
C CYS A 25 14.20 1.46 17.11
N LYS A 26 14.17 0.13 17.01
CA LYS A 26 13.17 -0.61 16.22
C LYS A 26 11.73 -0.29 16.62
N ALA A 27 11.43 -0.16 17.92
CA ALA A 27 10.08 0.13 18.40
C ALA A 27 9.61 1.52 17.99
N CYS A 28 10.46 2.54 18.15
CA CYS A 28 10.17 3.89 17.68
C CYS A 28 10.13 3.97 16.16
N TYR A 29 10.97 3.20 15.46
CA TYR A 29 10.89 3.05 14.01
C TYR A 29 9.56 2.46 13.60
N LYS A 30 9.07 1.37 14.22
CA LYS A 30 7.74 0.79 13.94
C LYS A 30 6.66 1.87 14.01
N LYS A 31 6.65 2.70 15.06
CA LYS A 31 5.68 3.79 15.21
C LYS A 31 5.85 4.89 14.16
N ALA A 32 7.06 5.42 14.00
CA ALA A 32 7.34 6.54 13.11
C ALA A 32 7.28 6.20 11.62
N SER A 33 7.46 4.93 11.27
CA SER A 33 7.35 4.39 9.90
C SER A 33 5.98 3.79 9.58
N ARG A 34 4.99 3.99 10.46
CA ARG A 34 3.64 3.39 10.31
C ARG A 34 3.72 1.88 10.06
N ASN A 35 4.31 1.16 11.00
CA ASN A 35 4.57 -0.28 10.94
C ASN A 35 5.46 -0.71 9.76
N TYR A 36 6.60 -0.02 9.58
CA TYR A 36 7.61 -0.32 8.56
C TYR A 36 7.17 -0.06 7.11
N THR A 37 6.10 0.71 6.92
CA THR A 37 5.55 1.03 5.60
C THR A 37 6.15 2.31 5.01
N GLU A 38 6.72 3.18 5.83
CA GLU A 38 7.35 4.43 5.41
C GLU A 38 8.84 4.53 5.73
N THR A 39 9.61 5.09 4.79
CA THR A 39 11.00 5.45 5.03
C THR A 39 11.07 6.74 5.85
N ILE A 40 11.88 6.73 6.91
CA ILE A 40 12.04 7.88 7.82
C ILE A 40 13.32 8.69 7.60
N THR A 41 14.16 8.29 6.64
CA THR A 41 15.54 8.80 6.48
C THR A 41 15.64 10.31 6.22
N THR A 42 14.57 10.95 5.76
CA THR A 42 14.49 12.39 5.46
C THR A 42 13.64 13.18 6.45
N LYS A 43 12.99 12.51 7.40
CA LYS A 43 12.11 13.14 8.41
C LYS A 43 12.94 13.73 9.53
N LYS A 44 12.49 14.87 10.09
CA LYS A 44 13.13 15.54 11.24
C LYS A 44 12.66 14.93 12.57
N LEU A 45 13.41 15.13 13.65
CA LEU A 45 13.08 14.56 14.96
C LEU A 45 11.67 14.94 15.45
N ASP A 46 11.26 16.21 15.30
CA ASP A 46 9.93 16.67 15.74
C ASP A 46 8.80 16.00 14.95
N GLU A 47 9.00 15.76 13.66
CA GLU A 47 8.06 15.01 12.82
C GLU A 47 7.94 13.57 13.32
N LEU A 48 9.06 12.92 13.67
CA LEU A 48 9.03 11.56 14.21
C LEU A 48 8.39 11.50 15.59
N LYS A 49 8.64 12.47 16.46
CA LYS A 49 7.98 12.58 17.78
C LYS A 49 6.47 12.73 17.62
N ALA A 50 6.03 13.57 16.68
CA ALA A 50 4.60 13.71 16.35
C ALA A 50 4.01 12.40 15.84
N LEU A 51 4.70 11.69 14.93
CA LEU A 51 4.26 10.39 14.41
C LEU A 51 4.22 9.30 15.49
N CYS A 52 5.14 9.32 16.46
CA CYS A 52 5.12 8.40 17.60
C CYS A 52 4.07 8.74 18.67
N SER A 53 3.71 10.02 18.79
CA SER A 53 2.77 10.53 19.81
C SER A 53 1.32 10.56 19.33
N ALA A 54 1.11 10.62 18.02
CA ALA A 54 -0.20 10.42 17.41
C ALA A 54 -0.61 8.97 17.68
N LYS A 55 -1.45 8.76 18.72
CA LYS A 55 -2.22 7.54 18.92
C LYS A 55 -3.11 7.32 17.69
N LYS A 56 -2.56 6.70 16.66
CA LYS A 56 -3.32 5.81 15.80
C LYS A 56 -2.89 4.42 16.22
N GLU A 57 -3.80 3.74 16.91
CA GLU A 57 -3.79 2.30 17.05
C GLU A 57 -3.76 1.73 15.62
N ILE A 58 -2.55 1.56 15.09
CA ILE A 58 -2.32 0.59 14.04
C ILE A 58 -2.56 -0.74 14.75
N GLU A 59 -3.56 -1.52 14.31
CA GLU A 59 -3.83 -2.85 14.87
C GLU A 59 -2.50 -3.56 15.11
N GLU A 60 -2.18 -3.83 16.38
CA GLU A 60 -0.86 -4.33 16.77
C GLU A 60 -0.57 -5.73 16.20
N ASP A 61 -1.61 -6.38 15.68
CA ASP A 61 -1.63 -7.77 15.23
C ASP A 61 -1.50 -7.96 13.70
N PHE A 62 -1.28 -6.92 12.89
CA PHE A 62 -1.11 -7.14 11.44
C PHE A 62 0.23 -7.82 11.09
N GLN A 63 0.17 -9.07 10.62
CA GLN A 63 1.30 -9.89 10.20
C GLN A 63 1.53 -9.80 8.69
N VAL A 64 2.57 -9.08 8.26
CA VAL A 64 2.86 -8.98 6.83
C VAL A 64 3.37 -10.31 6.26
N THR A 65 2.52 -11.04 5.56
CA THR A 65 2.87 -12.26 4.81
C THR A 65 3.05 -12.00 3.31
N GLY A 66 2.41 -10.95 2.78
CA GLY A 66 2.50 -10.57 1.37
C GLY A 66 2.69 -9.06 1.16
N ARG A 67 3.33 -8.70 0.03
CA ARG A 67 3.50 -7.30 -0.40
C ARG A 67 3.43 -7.14 -1.91
N ILE A 68 2.62 -6.17 -2.35
CA ILE A 68 2.52 -5.76 -3.76
C ILE A 68 2.95 -4.29 -3.89
N GLY A 69 4.22 -4.11 -4.24
CA GLY A 69 4.83 -2.79 -4.44
C GLY A 69 4.68 -1.89 -3.21
N ASN A 70 4.24 -0.67 -3.43
CA ASN A 70 3.87 0.29 -2.37
C ASN A 70 2.35 0.49 -2.30
N TYR A 71 1.57 -0.52 -2.71
CA TYR A 71 0.11 -0.43 -2.83
C TYR A 71 -0.62 -1.26 -1.78
N LEU A 72 -0.18 -2.49 -1.55
CA LEU A 72 -0.91 -3.45 -0.72
C LEU A 72 0.06 -4.28 0.12
N LEU A 73 -0.27 -4.46 1.39
CA LEU A 73 0.26 -5.53 2.24
C LEU A 73 -0.86 -6.52 2.54
N VAL A 74 -0.49 -7.77 2.72
CA VAL A 74 -1.40 -8.88 3.03
C VAL A 74 -0.98 -9.50 4.35
N ASP A 75 -1.98 -9.82 5.14
CA ASP A 75 -1.93 -10.64 6.33
C ASP A 75 -2.84 -11.83 6.10
N GLU A 76 -2.26 -12.92 5.62
CA GLU A 76 -2.97 -14.16 5.32
C GLU A 76 -3.54 -14.83 6.58
N PRO A 77 -2.78 -14.98 7.69
CA PRO A 77 -3.30 -15.62 8.91
C PRO A 77 -4.57 -14.96 9.45
N ASP A 78 -4.62 -13.63 9.48
CA ASP A 78 -5.75 -12.87 10.02
C ASP A 78 -6.74 -12.39 8.94
N HIS A 79 -6.54 -12.81 7.68
CA HIS A 79 -7.38 -12.44 6.54
C HIS A 79 -7.62 -10.92 6.43
N LYS A 80 -6.52 -10.15 6.52
CA LYS A 80 -6.53 -8.69 6.43
C LYS A 80 -5.68 -8.19 5.28
N ILE A 81 -6.07 -7.04 4.76
CA ILE A 81 -5.25 -6.27 3.83
C ILE A 81 -4.95 -4.89 4.40
N CYS A 82 -3.78 -4.36 4.06
CA CYS A 82 -3.39 -2.99 4.35
C CYS A 82 -3.11 -2.24 3.05
N ILE A 83 -3.96 -1.27 2.75
CA ILE A 83 -3.80 -0.39 1.59
C ILE A 83 -2.84 0.72 1.95
N LEU A 84 -1.67 0.67 1.33
CA LEU A 84 -0.61 1.64 1.53
C LEU A 84 -0.91 2.93 0.78
N ASN A 85 -0.56 4.05 1.39
CA ASN A 85 -0.71 5.34 0.74
C ASN A 85 0.32 5.50 -0.40
N ASN A 86 -0.17 5.62 -1.63
CA ASN A 86 0.64 6.00 -2.79
C ASN A 86 0.75 7.51 -2.91
N ARG A 87 1.54 8.10 -2.00
CA ARG A 87 1.80 9.56 -1.94
C ARG A 87 2.18 10.16 -3.31
N MET A 88 2.92 9.41 -4.12
CA MET A 88 3.39 9.86 -5.45
C MET A 88 2.27 9.98 -6.49
N THR A 89 1.19 9.20 -6.36
CA THR A 89 0.12 9.11 -7.38
C THR A 89 -1.17 9.77 -6.92
N ALA A 90 -1.47 9.72 -5.62
CA ALA A 90 -2.68 10.29 -5.00
C ALA A 90 -2.54 11.75 -4.57
N GLY A 91 -1.32 12.31 -4.51
CA GLY A 91 -1.08 13.72 -4.19
C GLY A 91 -1.40 14.15 -2.75
N GLN A 92 -1.85 13.24 -1.87
CA GLN A 92 -2.20 13.52 -0.48
C GLN A 92 -1.57 12.50 0.48
N VAL A 93 -1.30 12.95 1.71
CA VAL A 93 -0.80 12.11 2.81
C VAL A 93 -1.99 11.58 3.61
N SER A 94 -2.54 10.42 3.24
CA SER A 94 -3.37 9.59 4.12
C SER A 94 -2.53 8.57 4.90
N ASP A 95 -3.07 8.09 6.01
CA ASP A 95 -2.54 6.92 6.72
C ASP A 95 -2.85 5.64 5.92
N PRO A 96 -2.06 4.55 6.10
CA PRO A 96 -2.44 3.22 5.67
C PRO A 96 -3.80 2.84 6.24
N GLU A 97 -4.60 2.15 5.44
CA GLU A 97 -5.95 1.72 5.81
C GLU A 97 -6.00 0.20 5.83
N PHE A 98 -6.51 -0.35 6.93
CA PHE A 98 -6.64 -1.77 7.18
C PHE A 98 -8.08 -2.18 6.96
N TYR A 99 -8.26 -3.34 6.33
CA TYR A 99 -9.57 -3.93 6.04
C TYR A 99 -9.48 -5.43 6.27
N SER A 100 -10.47 -6.00 6.94
CA SER A 100 -10.70 -7.45 6.83
C SER A 100 -11.17 -7.76 5.41
N VAL A 101 -10.73 -8.90 4.87
CA VAL A 101 -11.16 -9.37 3.54
C VAL A 101 -12.69 -9.58 3.53
N GLU A 102 -13.27 -9.97 4.67
CA GLU A 102 -14.72 -10.11 4.83
C GLU A 102 -15.49 -8.80 4.64
N GLU A 103 -14.86 -7.63 4.84
CA GLU A 103 -15.51 -6.34 4.61
C GLU A 103 -15.60 -5.98 3.12
N ILE A 104 -14.88 -6.69 2.26
CA ILE A 104 -14.82 -6.42 0.82
C ILE A 104 -16.00 -7.08 0.13
N ALA A 105 -16.79 -6.28 -0.59
CA ALA A 105 -17.90 -6.75 -1.40
C ALA A 105 -17.46 -7.04 -2.85
N GLU A 106 -16.64 -6.16 -3.42
CA GLU A 106 -16.17 -6.28 -4.80
C GLU A 106 -14.78 -5.63 -4.95
N CYS A 107 -13.91 -6.25 -5.74
CA CYS A 107 -12.64 -5.66 -6.16
C CYS A 107 -12.54 -5.68 -7.69
N ARG A 108 -12.21 -4.55 -8.33
CA ARG A 108 -12.08 -4.48 -9.79
C ARG A 108 -11.06 -3.46 -10.27
N LEU A 109 -10.44 -3.76 -11.40
CA LEU A 109 -9.58 -2.85 -12.14
C LEU A 109 -10.45 -1.90 -12.99
N ILE A 110 -10.16 -0.60 -12.92
CA ILE A 110 -10.82 0.46 -13.69
C ILE A 110 -9.79 1.26 -14.46
N CYS A 111 -10.03 1.48 -15.75
CA CYS A 111 -9.22 2.31 -16.61
C CYS A 111 -10.05 3.40 -17.33
N GLN A 112 -9.37 4.42 -17.86
CA GLN A 112 -9.95 5.43 -18.75
C GLN A 112 -9.07 5.61 -20.01
N PRO A 113 -9.64 5.56 -21.23
CA PRO A 113 -11.04 5.25 -21.55
C PRO A 113 -11.47 3.88 -21.03
N ALA A 114 -12.75 3.77 -20.64
CA ALA A 114 -13.28 2.54 -20.07
C ALA A 114 -13.31 1.45 -21.14
N MET A 115 -12.79 0.27 -20.80
CA MET A 115 -12.81 -0.92 -21.64
C MET A 115 -12.77 -2.18 -20.75
N PRO A 116 -13.20 -3.34 -21.26
CA PRO A 116 -13.04 -4.62 -20.58
C PRO A 116 -11.57 -4.93 -20.25
N LEU A 117 -11.34 -5.69 -19.18
CA LEU A 117 -9.97 -6.07 -18.78
C LEU A 117 -9.26 -6.89 -19.86
N GLU A 118 -9.99 -7.81 -20.51
CA GLU A 118 -9.47 -8.63 -21.62
C GLU A 118 -8.98 -7.75 -22.78
N GLU A 119 -9.77 -6.75 -23.19
CA GLU A 119 -9.39 -5.80 -24.24
C GLU A 119 -8.14 -5.00 -23.84
N LEU A 120 -8.08 -4.52 -22.59
CA LEU A 120 -6.91 -3.79 -22.10
C LEU A 120 -5.66 -4.67 -22.08
N GLU A 121 -5.79 -5.94 -21.68
CA GLU A 121 -4.71 -6.90 -21.65
C GLU A 121 -4.17 -7.22 -23.05
N GLU A 122 -5.04 -7.42 -24.02
CA GLU A 122 -4.65 -7.58 -25.43
C GLU A 122 -3.87 -6.36 -25.93
N LYS A 123 -4.37 -5.15 -25.67
CA LYS A 123 -3.71 -3.89 -26.04
C LYS A 123 -2.32 -3.75 -25.41
N VAL A 124 -2.17 -4.15 -24.14
CA VAL A 124 -0.88 -4.17 -23.43
C VAL A 124 0.07 -5.17 -24.05
N ASN A 125 -0.39 -6.39 -24.34
CA ASN A 125 0.41 -7.48 -24.89
C ASN A 125 0.90 -7.16 -26.32
N ARG A 126 0.02 -6.60 -27.15
CA ARG A 126 0.33 -6.14 -28.51
C ARG A 126 1.10 -4.83 -28.57
N ARG A 127 1.25 -4.14 -27.44
CA ARG A 127 1.88 -2.81 -27.33
C ARG A 127 1.24 -1.79 -28.27
N GLU A 128 -0.08 -1.79 -28.31
CA GLU A 128 -0.85 -0.93 -29.20
C GLU A 128 -0.61 0.56 -28.93
N GLU A 129 -0.83 1.37 -29.97
CA GLU A 129 -0.88 2.82 -29.83
C GLU A 129 -2.11 3.25 -29.04
N GLY A 130 -2.00 4.38 -28.34
CA GLY A 130 -3.05 4.92 -27.50
C GLY A 130 -2.55 5.28 -26.11
N SER A 131 -3.43 5.91 -25.34
CA SER A 131 -3.12 6.38 -23.99
C SER A 131 -4.24 6.05 -23.02
N ILE A 132 -3.86 5.72 -21.79
CA ILE A 132 -4.75 5.57 -20.65
C ILE A 132 -4.54 6.78 -19.74
N SER A 133 -5.61 7.52 -19.45
CA SER A 133 -5.59 8.69 -18.56
C SER A 133 -5.63 8.30 -17.09
N THR A 134 -6.31 7.20 -16.78
CA THR A 134 -6.50 6.72 -15.42
C THR A 134 -6.38 5.20 -15.38
N LEU A 135 -5.66 4.67 -14.40
CA LEU A 135 -5.63 3.24 -14.04
C LEU A 135 -5.70 3.14 -12.52
N LYS A 136 -6.72 2.45 -12.01
CA LYS A 136 -6.93 2.27 -10.57
C LYS A 136 -7.55 0.91 -10.27
N VAL A 137 -7.30 0.42 -9.07
CA VAL A 137 -8.07 -0.69 -8.49
C VAL A 137 -9.10 -0.09 -7.54
N ARG A 138 -10.37 -0.46 -7.73
CA ARG A 138 -11.48 -0.03 -6.88
C ARG A 138 -11.95 -1.22 -6.03
N ILE A 139 -12.09 -0.95 -4.74
CA ILE A 139 -12.55 -1.88 -3.73
C ILE A 139 -13.85 -1.30 -3.17
N ASP A 140 -14.97 -1.96 -3.42
CA ASP A 140 -16.26 -1.62 -2.85
C ASP A 140 -16.45 -2.45 -1.57
N LEU A 141 -16.73 -1.79 -0.45
CA LEU A 141 -16.91 -2.42 0.86
C LEU A 141 -18.39 -2.72 1.11
N LYS A 142 -18.69 -3.75 1.92
CA LYS A 142 -20.06 -4.17 2.28
C LYS A 142 -20.86 -3.05 2.95
N ASN A 143 -20.19 -2.13 3.65
CA ASN A 143 -20.81 -0.96 4.29
C ASN A 143 -21.10 0.21 3.31
N GLY A 144 -20.91 0.01 2.00
CA GLY A 144 -21.16 1.01 0.95
C GLY A 144 -20.03 2.03 0.74
N ARG A 145 -18.98 2.01 1.57
CA ARG A 145 -17.77 2.81 1.35
C ARG A 145 -16.98 2.25 0.16
N LYS A 146 -16.17 3.12 -0.43
CA LYS A 146 -15.35 2.80 -1.60
C LYS A 146 -13.93 3.21 -1.35
N LYS A 147 -13.00 2.34 -1.73
CA LYS A 147 -11.58 2.62 -1.68
C LYS A 147 -10.95 2.48 -3.06
N GLU A 148 -10.07 3.40 -3.40
CA GLU A 148 -9.39 3.42 -4.69
C GLU A 148 -7.87 3.43 -4.47
N ILE A 149 -7.20 2.52 -5.15
CA ILE A 149 -5.74 2.46 -5.27
C ILE A 149 -5.41 3.00 -6.66
N ILE A 150 -4.86 4.22 -6.73
CA ILE A 150 -4.56 4.89 -7.99
C ILE A 150 -3.14 4.54 -8.43
N LEU A 151 -3.00 3.96 -9.63
CA LEU A 151 -1.69 3.60 -10.22
C LEU A 151 -1.28 4.58 -11.31
N ILE A 152 -2.24 5.12 -12.07
CA ILE A 152 -2.03 6.18 -13.06
C ILE A 152 -3.12 7.24 -12.87
N SER A 153 -2.70 8.50 -12.76
CA SER A 153 -3.57 9.68 -12.64
C SER A 153 -3.36 10.73 -13.74
N LYS A 154 -2.49 10.42 -14.72
CA LYS A 154 -2.19 11.28 -15.87
C LYS A 154 -2.12 10.43 -17.13
N PRO A 155 -2.40 11.00 -18.32
CA PRO A 155 -2.26 10.28 -19.58
C PRO A 155 -0.87 9.63 -19.77
N VAL A 156 -0.88 8.31 -19.93
CA VAL A 156 0.32 7.51 -20.23
C VAL A 156 0.05 6.61 -21.42
N ARG A 157 1.03 6.49 -22.33
CA ARG A 157 0.93 5.63 -23.51
C ARG A 157 0.91 4.16 -23.10
N ILE A 158 0.03 3.36 -23.71
CA ILE A 158 -0.13 1.92 -23.41
C ILE A 158 1.20 1.17 -23.59
N LYS A 159 1.91 1.42 -24.69
CA LYS A 159 3.22 0.81 -24.98
C LYS A 159 4.36 1.19 -24.01
N SER A 160 4.17 2.22 -23.18
CA SER A 160 5.22 2.69 -22.28
C SER A 160 5.54 1.67 -21.18
N TYR A 161 6.80 1.64 -20.73
CA TYR A 161 7.19 0.81 -19.60
C TYR A 161 6.40 1.15 -18.32
N ALA A 162 6.19 2.45 -18.07
CA ALA A 162 5.45 2.93 -16.91
C ALA A 162 4.01 2.39 -16.88
N PHE A 163 3.31 2.42 -18.02
CA PHE A 163 1.96 1.85 -18.09
C PHE A 163 1.96 0.35 -17.85
N ARG A 164 2.83 -0.40 -18.54
CA ARG A 164 2.87 -1.87 -18.42
C ARG A 164 3.18 -2.32 -16.99
N GLN A 165 4.14 -1.68 -16.32
CA GLN A 165 4.42 -1.95 -14.91
C GLN A 165 3.22 -1.65 -14.02
N SER A 166 2.57 -0.51 -14.22
CA SER A 166 1.38 -0.13 -13.46
C SER A 166 0.23 -1.12 -13.69
N PHE A 167 0.02 -1.56 -14.93
CA PHE A 167 -0.97 -2.59 -15.26
C PHE A 167 -0.66 -3.93 -14.57
N THR A 168 0.61 -4.37 -14.56
CA THR A 168 1.02 -5.57 -13.81
C THR A 168 0.73 -5.45 -12.32
N PHE A 169 1.00 -4.30 -11.70
CA PHE A 169 0.64 -4.07 -10.29
C PHE A 169 -0.87 -4.09 -10.08
N ALA A 170 -1.65 -3.44 -10.93
CA ALA A 170 -3.12 -3.42 -10.83
C ALA A 170 -3.72 -4.83 -10.92
N LYS A 171 -3.25 -5.66 -11.85
CA LYS A 171 -3.64 -7.06 -11.96
C LYS A 171 -3.30 -7.83 -10.70
N ARG A 172 -2.02 -7.81 -10.27
CA ARG A 172 -1.57 -8.51 -9.06
C ARG A 172 -2.38 -8.13 -7.82
N ILE A 173 -2.72 -6.84 -7.64
CA ILE A 173 -3.56 -6.39 -6.51
C ILE A 173 -4.96 -6.99 -6.61
N THR A 174 -5.57 -6.95 -7.81
CA THR A 174 -6.93 -7.47 -8.03
C THR A 174 -6.97 -8.98 -7.81
N ASP A 175 -6.04 -9.71 -8.43
CA ASP A 175 -5.93 -11.17 -8.35
C ASP A 175 -5.70 -11.63 -6.90
N GLU A 176 -4.85 -10.92 -6.15
CA GLU A 176 -4.55 -11.27 -4.76
C GLU A 176 -5.75 -11.02 -3.83
N ILE A 177 -6.47 -9.91 -4.00
CA ILE A 177 -7.69 -9.66 -3.23
C ILE A 177 -8.75 -10.70 -3.57
N HIS A 178 -8.94 -11.05 -4.84
CA HIS A 178 -9.87 -12.11 -5.24
C HIS A 178 -9.48 -13.48 -4.70
N ARG A 179 -8.18 -13.80 -4.66
CA ARG A 179 -7.69 -15.05 -4.06
C ARG A 179 -8.10 -15.12 -2.59
N LEU A 180 -7.81 -14.08 -1.81
CA LEU A 180 -8.17 -14.02 -0.39
C LEU A 180 -9.68 -14.13 -0.19
N MET A 181 -10.48 -13.41 -0.98
CA MET A 181 -11.95 -13.49 -0.92
C MET A 181 -12.50 -14.88 -1.25
N ASN A 182 -11.85 -15.64 -2.14
CA ASN A 182 -12.27 -16.99 -2.53
C ASN A 182 -11.77 -18.07 -1.57
N ASP A 183 -10.67 -17.81 -0.86
CA ASP A 183 -10.16 -18.70 0.19
C ASP A 183 -11.07 -18.65 1.43
N ASP A 184 -11.65 -17.48 1.76
CA ASP A 184 -12.68 -17.33 2.82
C ASP A 184 -13.90 -18.22 2.58
N VAL A 185 -14.41 -18.27 1.35
CA VAL A 185 -15.63 -19.04 0.99
C VAL A 185 -15.43 -20.55 1.16
N LYS A 186 -14.20 -21.05 1.27
CA LYS A 186 -13.90 -22.47 1.49
C LYS A 186 -13.75 -22.85 2.96
N MET A 187 -13.73 -21.87 3.86
CA MET A 187 -13.58 -22.07 5.30
C MET A 187 -14.91 -22.03 6.08
N GLU A 188 -16.03 -21.71 5.41
CA GLU A 188 -17.42 -21.88 5.89
C GLU A 188 -17.99 -23.25 5.49
#